data_AF-A0A956NKF3-F1
#
_entry.id   AF-A0A956NKF3-F1
#
_cell.length_a   1.000
_cell.length_b   1.000
_cell.length_c   1.000
_cell.angle_alpha   90.00
_cell.angle_beta   90.00
_cell.angle_gamma   90.00
#
_symmetry.space_group_name_H-M   'P 1'
#
loop_
_entity.id
_entity.type
_entity.pdbx_description
1 polymer ?
#
loop_
_entity_poly.entity_id
_entity_poly.type
_entity_poly.pdbx_seq_one_letter_code
_entity_poly.pdbx_strand_id
1 'polypeptide(L)'
;MRRLPISVSSCAFAMALSVSSAFAAIHVAADGSGDYPTIQAAIVAAADGDSIFLGDGTYRGAGNRQLEISGKALSILSQSDDPTTCVFDGEDQWRFLTTDGPSTHLQGIGFRNGYFLDEDVLDGGGALSYRGGVHTVVGCEFIDNYCTENGGAIYILEQAGGVVDVSFCTFSGNEASSGSAYFSQYMRGSVDGCRFENNIGGVIAHLGSSGSRNGSIRRCTFANNTGIAAFVGGGEVRVEECVFVGNQSAQWTLGLAGGSEPPVAVRDCTFVQNSAERGIISMSYLANPTLERILIAFNDAYAVRYAPNEPEPAILHCSDLHGNTDGDWTGPAADQLGQFGNFSADPIFCAPDDGIFTLDASSPCLPQNHPDGAWTCDGIVGAEPVGCPTTGLEQTPRLESPSAFSLGGPNPTRLPIRYSIQNDGSITDVELQLFDAAGRLHATLWRGACNPGELEGTWAPEKEQSLPTGIYYLELRRSGNVAASRKVVVLSR
;
A
#
# COMPACT_ATOMS: atom_id res chain seq x y z
N MET A 1 80.38 -11.11 -42.76
CA MET A 1 78.95 -10.85 -42.47
C MET A 1 78.78 -10.66 -40.97
N ARG A 2 78.65 -9.40 -40.53
CA ARG A 2 78.51 -9.03 -39.11
C ARG A 2 77.10 -9.44 -38.62
N ARG A 3 77.00 -10.24 -37.54
CA ARG A 3 75.74 -10.49 -36.84
C ARG A 3 75.59 -9.45 -35.72
N LEU A 4 74.51 -8.68 -35.76
CA LEU A 4 74.08 -7.74 -34.72
C LEU A 4 73.63 -8.49 -33.45
N PRO A 5 73.88 -7.98 -32.24
CA PRO A 5 73.27 -8.50 -31.02
C PRO A 5 71.83 -7.97 -30.88
N ILE A 6 70.89 -8.86 -30.61
CA ILE A 6 69.50 -8.52 -30.28
C ILE A 6 69.46 -8.10 -28.82
N SER A 7 69.10 -6.85 -28.52
CA SER A 7 68.82 -6.38 -27.17
C SER A 7 67.41 -6.81 -26.77
N VAL A 8 67.30 -7.60 -25.70
CA VAL A 8 66.00 -7.90 -25.08
C VAL A 8 65.63 -6.69 -24.22
N SER A 9 64.67 -5.89 -24.70
CA SER A 9 64.07 -4.80 -23.94
C SER A 9 63.09 -5.40 -22.93
N SER A 10 63.40 -5.30 -21.65
CA SER A 10 62.52 -5.74 -20.55
C SER A 10 61.34 -4.77 -20.45
N CYS A 11 60.19 -5.14 -21.00
CA CYS A 11 58.94 -4.43 -20.74
C CYS A 11 58.49 -4.76 -19.32
N ALA A 12 58.69 -3.83 -18.38
CA ALA A 12 58.08 -3.88 -17.07
C ALA A 12 56.56 -3.71 -17.24
N PHE A 13 55.82 -4.81 -17.07
CA PHE A 13 54.37 -4.81 -17.00
C PHE A 13 53.99 -4.18 -15.65
N ALA A 14 53.63 -2.89 -15.65
CA ALA A 14 53.01 -2.26 -14.49
C ALA A 14 51.63 -2.90 -14.30
N MET A 15 51.54 -3.86 -13.39
CA MET A 15 50.29 -4.45 -12.95
C MET A 15 49.54 -3.37 -12.19
N ALA A 16 48.67 -2.63 -12.89
CA ALA A 16 47.68 -1.77 -12.27
C ALA A 16 46.74 -2.69 -11.49
N LEU A 17 47.00 -2.84 -10.19
CA LEU A 17 46.05 -3.40 -9.24
C LEU A 17 44.84 -2.48 -9.24
N SER A 18 43.79 -2.85 -9.98
CA SER A 18 42.47 -2.31 -9.79
C SER A 18 42.02 -2.74 -8.40
N VAL A 19 42.19 -1.87 -7.40
CA VAL A 19 41.51 -2.03 -6.13
C VAL A 19 40.02 -1.92 -6.46
N SER A 20 39.33 -3.05 -6.48
CA SER A 20 37.88 -3.03 -6.34
C SER A 20 37.63 -2.37 -4.99
N SER A 21 37.18 -1.11 -4.98
CA SER A 21 36.72 -0.52 -3.72
C SER A 21 35.51 -1.34 -3.29
N ALA A 22 35.68 -2.15 -2.26
CA ALA A 22 34.53 -2.71 -1.57
C ALA A 22 33.76 -1.51 -0.99
N PHE A 23 32.49 -1.38 -1.33
CA PHE A 23 31.61 -0.38 -0.72
C PHE A 23 31.63 -0.58 0.80
N ALA A 24 31.76 0.52 1.55
CA ALA A 24 31.82 0.46 3.00
C ALA A 24 30.42 0.17 3.57
N ALA A 25 30.37 -0.67 4.60
CA ALA A 25 29.21 -0.85 5.45
C ALA A 25 29.41 -0.01 6.71
N ILE A 26 28.59 1.02 6.89
CA ILE A 26 28.64 1.95 8.02
C ILE A 26 27.44 1.66 8.92
N HIS A 27 27.65 1.42 10.21
CA HIS A 27 26.58 1.14 11.16
C HIS A 27 26.26 2.38 12.01
N VAL A 28 24.99 2.74 12.12
CA VAL A 28 24.52 3.84 12.98
C VAL A 28 23.43 3.32 13.90
N ALA A 29 23.63 3.47 15.21
CA ALA A 29 22.62 3.14 16.22
C ALA A 29 21.90 4.41 16.68
N ALA A 30 20.61 4.31 17.01
CA ALA A 30 19.79 5.45 17.43
C ALA A 30 20.27 6.11 18.74
N ASP A 31 20.99 5.35 19.59
CA ASP A 31 21.59 5.85 20.84
C ASP A 31 22.99 6.48 20.63
N GLY A 32 23.47 6.53 19.38
CA GLY A 32 24.77 7.09 19.00
C GLY A 32 25.97 6.16 19.23
N SER A 33 25.74 4.88 19.55
CA SER A 33 26.80 3.89 19.81
C SER A 33 27.40 3.24 18.54
N GLY A 34 26.88 3.57 17.35
CA GLY A 34 27.38 3.07 16.07
C GLY A 34 28.75 3.66 15.67
N ASP A 35 29.20 3.37 14.45
CA ASP A 35 30.44 3.88 13.87
C ASP A 35 30.48 5.42 13.83
N TYR A 36 29.30 6.03 13.66
CA TYR A 36 29.07 7.47 13.76
C TYR A 36 27.91 7.78 14.70
N PRO A 37 27.96 8.91 15.42
CA PRO A 37 26.96 9.24 16.44
C PRO A 37 25.60 9.64 15.85
N THR A 38 25.53 9.99 14.56
CA THR A 38 24.32 10.43 13.87
C THR A 38 24.34 10.00 12.41
N ILE A 39 23.17 9.98 11.78
CA ILE A 39 23.03 9.61 10.36
C ILE A 39 23.74 10.63 9.46
N GLN A 40 23.60 11.92 9.73
CA GLN A 40 24.30 12.95 8.94
C GLN A 40 25.82 12.81 9.03
N ALA A 41 26.36 12.43 10.20
CA ALA A 41 27.80 12.18 10.33
C ALA A 41 28.25 10.97 9.48
N ALA A 42 27.43 9.91 9.41
CA ALA A 42 27.67 8.79 8.51
C ALA A 42 27.59 9.20 7.03
N ILE A 43 26.58 9.99 6.63
CA ILE A 43 26.44 10.51 5.25
C ILE A 43 27.66 11.35 4.84
N VAL A 44 28.17 12.19 5.75
CA VAL A 44 29.36 13.01 5.50
C VAL A 44 30.59 12.13 5.25
N ALA A 45 30.76 11.07 6.05
CA ALA A 45 31.91 10.17 5.95
C ALA A 45 31.83 9.17 4.78
N ALA A 46 30.63 8.78 4.36
CA ALA A 46 30.40 7.82 3.29
C ALA A 46 30.95 8.29 1.93
N ALA A 47 31.49 7.37 1.15
CA ALA A 47 31.84 7.57 -0.25
C ALA A 47 30.66 7.19 -1.17
N ASP A 48 30.81 7.45 -2.47
CA ASP A 48 29.82 7.09 -3.47
C ASP A 48 29.60 5.56 -3.54
N GLY A 49 28.34 5.14 -3.43
CA GLY A 49 27.89 3.75 -3.43
C GLY A 49 27.95 3.04 -2.07
N ASP A 50 28.39 3.70 -1.01
CA ASP A 50 28.43 3.12 0.33
C ASP A 50 27.02 2.85 0.90
N SER A 51 26.96 1.95 1.88
CA SER A 51 25.72 1.57 2.57
C SER A 51 25.78 1.94 4.06
N ILE A 52 24.75 2.63 4.53
CA ILE A 52 24.52 2.99 5.93
C ILE A 52 23.44 2.06 6.48
N PHE A 53 23.80 1.23 7.45
CA PHE A 53 22.93 0.29 8.14
C PHE A 53 22.47 0.88 9.49
N LEU A 54 21.16 0.92 9.67
CA LEU A 54 20.50 1.52 10.83
C LEU A 54 20.03 0.42 11.79
N GLY A 55 20.47 0.49 13.04
CA GLY A 55 19.93 -0.35 14.10
C GLY A 55 18.50 0.06 14.48
N ASP A 56 17.78 -0.84 15.15
CA ASP A 56 16.45 -0.51 15.68
C ASP A 56 16.52 0.65 16.68
N GLY A 57 15.53 1.53 16.61
CA GLY A 57 15.39 2.70 17.46
C GLY A 57 14.72 3.86 16.73
N THR A 58 14.49 4.94 17.48
CA THR A 58 13.91 6.17 16.93
C THR A 58 14.98 7.23 16.79
N TYR A 59 15.27 7.61 15.55
CA TYR A 59 16.23 8.63 15.16
C TYR A 59 15.56 10.00 15.20
N ARG A 60 15.95 10.80 16.20
CA ARG A 60 15.46 12.16 16.46
C ARG A 60 16.62 13.12 16.70
N GLY A 61 16.31 14.42 16.73
CA GLY A 61 17.30 15.43 17.11
C GLY A 61 18.24 15.83 15.98
N ALA A 62 19.12 16.79 16.29
CA ALA A 62 20.10 17.30 15.34
C ALA A 62 21.01 16.18 14.80
N GLY A 63 21.21 16.16 13.48
CA GLY A 63 22.00 15.16 12.78
C GLY A 63 21.23 13.89 12.38
N ASN A 64 19.98 13.73 12.81
CA ASN A 64 19.09 12.62 12.45
C ASN A 64 17.80 13.06 11.74
N ARG A 65 17.63 14.38 11.55
CA ARG A 65 16.55 15.04 10.79
C ARG A 65 17.16 16.10 9.88
N GLN A 66 16.43 16.55 8.87
CA GLN A 66 16.93 17.45 7.82
C GLN A 66 18.25 16.97 7.22
N LEU A 67 18.31 15.67 6.96
CA LEU A 67 19.43 15.00 6.33
C LEU A 67 19.61 15.53 4.91
N GLU A 68 20.86 15.75 4.52
CA GLU A 68 21.23 16.20 3.18
C GLU A 68 22.25 15.22 2.58
N ILE A 69 21.88 14.61 1.46
CA ILE A 69 22.78 13.80 0.62
C ILE A 69 23.16 14.64 -0.59
N SER A 70 24.32 15.29 -0.51
CA SER A 70 24.81 16.15 -1.60
C SER A 70 25.72 15.39 -2.56
N GLY A 71 25.23 15.12 -3.78
CA GLY A 71 26.02 14.62 -4.90
C GLY A 71 26.56 13.19 -4.76
N LYS A 72 26.05 12.38 -3.82
CA LYS A 72 26.50 10.99 -3.58
C LYS A 72 25.40 9.99 -3.88
N ALA A 73 25.77 8.85 -4.46
CA ALA A 73 24.96 7.64 -4.45
C ALA A 73 25.07 6.96 -3.08
N LEU A 74 23.95 6.69 -2.38
CA LEU A 74 23.99 6.03 -1.06
C LEU A 74 22.83 5.07 -0.85
N SER A 75 23.08 3.99 -0.11
CA SER A 75 22.03 3.13 0.45
C SER A 75 21.87 3.40 1.94
N ILE A 76 20.64 3.59 2.42
CA ILE A 76 20.32 3.72 3.84
C ILE A 76 19.28 2.66 4.18
N LEU A 77 19.67 1.69 4.99
CA LEU A 77 18.96 0.42 5.15
C LEU A 77 18.70 0.14 6.62
N SER A 78 17.50 -0.26 6.98
CA SER A 78 17.24 -0.88 8.28
C SER A 78 17.96 -2.23 8.38
N GLN A 79 18.58 -2.50 9.53
CA GLN A 79 19.18 -3.81 9.81
C GLN A 79 18.14 -4.91 10.06
N SER A 80 16.99 -4.54 10.61
CA SER A 80 15.88 -5.47 10.92
C SER A 80 14.93 -5.66 9.74
N ASP A 81 14.98 -4.76 8.75
CA ASP A 81 13.98 -4.67 7.66
C ASP A 81 12.55 -4.43 8.18
N ASP A 82 12.42 -3.93 9.42
CA ASP A 82 11.15 -3.61 10.06
C ASP A 82 10.99 -2.08 10.19
N PRO A 83 10.12 -1.45 9.37
CA PRO A 83 9.89 -0.01 9.41
C PRO A 83 9.23 0.45 10.71
N THR A 84 8.67 -0.47 11.52
CA THR A 84 8.06 -0.12 12.80
C THR A 84 9.06 0.06 13.93
N THR A 85 10.27 -0.51 13.79
CA THR A 85 11.35 -0.46 14.80
C THR A 85 12.52 0.42 14.39
N CYS A 86 12.84 0.55 13.10
CA CYS A 86 13.81 1.52 12.58
C CYS A 86 13.08 2.79 12.11
N VAL A 87 12.94 3.77 13.00
CA VAL A 87 12.04 4.91 12.80
C VAL A 87 12.80 6.22 12.74
N PHE A 88 12.56 6.99 11.68
CA PHE A 88 12.85 8.41 11.61
C PHE A 88 11.62 9.16 12.09
N ASP A 89 11.78 10.08 13.04
CA ASP A 89 10.69 10.91 13.57
C ASP A 89 10.99 12.40 13.43
N GLY A 90 10.15 13.10 12.67
CA GLY A 90 10.32 14.49 12.24
C GLY A 90 9.80 15.48 13.28
N GLU A 91 9.19 14.95 14.35
CA GLU A 91 8.71 15.69 15.51
C GLU A 91 7.72 16.80 15.14
N ASP A 92 6.94 16.60 14.06
CA ASP A 92 5.97 17.56 13.49
C ASP A 92 6.60 18.91 13.13
N GLN A 93 7.90 18.92 12.87
CA GLN A 93 8.67 20.15 12.67
C GLN A 93 9.64 20.10 11.51
N TRP A 94 10.07 18.90 11.11
CA TRP A 94 11.20 18.75 10.22
C TRP A 94 10.96 17.73 9.13
N ARG A 95 11.35 18.09 7.91
CA ARG A 95 11.60 17.13 6.84
C ARG A 95 12.75 16.20 7.22
N PHE A 96 12.69 14.94 6.78
CA PHE A 96 13.75 13.97 7.02
C PHE A 96 14.93 14.09 6.08
N LEU A 97 14.70 14.01 4.78
CA LEU A 97 15.76 13.83 3.82
C LEU A 97 15.53 14.71 2.60
N THR A 98 16.58 15.42 2.21
CA THR A 98 16.72 16.04 0.89
C THR A 98 17.95 15.46 0.21
N THR A 99 17.85 15.18 -1.09
CA THR A 99 18.98 14.67 -1.88
C THR A 99 18.98 15.27 -3.27
N ASP A 100 20.14 15.74 -3.70
CA ASP A 100 20.47 16.06 -5.11
C ASP A 100 21.43 15.02 -5.72
N GLY A 101 21.75 13.96 -4.97
CA GLY A 101 22.61 12.87 -5.38
C GLY A 101 22.08 12.06 -6.57
N PRO A 102 22.97 11.36 -7.30
CA PRO A 102 22.60 10.58 -8.47
C PRO A 102 21.67 9.39 -8.17
N SER A 103 21.75 8.81 -6.97
CA SER A 103 20.85 7.75 -6.55
C SER A 103 20.77 7.61 -5.03
N THR A 104 19.63 7.13 -4.53
CA THR A 104 19.52 6.69 -3.13
C THR A 104 18.65 5.45 -3.06
N HIS A 105 19.03 4.49 -2.21
CA HIS A 105 18.21 3.33 -1.89
C HIS A 105 17.81 3.38 -0.42
N LEU A 106 16.51 3.45 -0.16
CA LEU A 106 15.93 3.43 1.19
C LEU A 106 15.17 2.12 1.38
N GLN A 107 15.44 1.40 2.46
CA GLN A 107 14.77 0.13 2.73
C GLN A 107 14.41 -0.09 4.21
N GLY A 108 13.15 -0.47 4.47
CA GLY A 108 12.71 -0.96 5.78
C GLY A 108 12.65 0.11 6.86
N ILE A 109 12.42 1.37 6.50
CA ILE A 109 12.45 2.52 7.41
C ILE A 109 11.04 3.10 7.58
N GLY A 110 10.67 3.41 8.83
CA GLY A 110 9.47 4.20 9.13
C GLY A 110 9.78 5.69 9.18
N PHE A 111 9.09 6.50 8.38
CA PHE A 111 9.14 7.95 8.37
C PHE A 111 7.86 8.51 8.99
N ARG A 112 7.98 9.11 10.19
CA ARG A 112 6.82 9.55 10.98
C ARG A 112 6.85 11.04 11.29
N ASN A 113 5.71 11.72 11.21
CA ASN A 113 5.60 13.12 11.64
C ASN A 113 6.59 14.05 10.91
N GLY A 114 6.93 13.72 9.66
CA GLY A 114 7.73 14.56 8.79
C GLY A 114 6.94 15.81 8.42
N TYR A 115 7.56 16.98 8.46
CA TYR A 115 6.86 18.24 8.34
C TYR A 115 7.60 19.25 7.47
N PHE A 116 6.88 19.82 6.50
CA PHE A 116 7.39 20.90 5.66
C PHE A 116 6.36 22.00 5.46
N LEU A 117 6.77 23.24 5.72
CA LEU A 117 6.07 24.45 5.34
C LEU A 117 7.02 25.31 4.52
N ASP A 118 6.67 25.57 3.26
CA ASP A 118 7.27 26.67 2.53
C ASP A 118 6.27 27.19 1.50
N GLU A 119 5.94 28.48 1.60
CA GLU A 119 5.02 29.18 0.69
C GLU A 119 5.78 29.87 -0.46
N ASP A 120 7.12 29.91 -0.43
CA ASP A 120 7.94 30.73 -1.32
C ASP A 120 8.81 29.92 -2.30
N VAL A 121 8.86 28.59 -2.18
CA VAL A 121 9.68 27.69 -3.03
C VAL A 121 8.82 26.59 -3.62
N LEU A 122 9.02 26.27 -4.89
CA LEU A 122 8.51 25.05 -5.54
C LEU A 122 9.23 23.82 -4.97
N ASP A 123 9.02 23.52 -3.68
CA ASP A 123 9.51 22.34 -2.99
C ASP A 123 8.36 21.71 -2.20
N GLY A 124 8.57 20.49 -1.72
CA GLY A 124 7.55 19.72 -1.02
C GLY A 124 8.15 18.53 -0.30
N GLY A 125 7.30 17.62 0.18
CA GLY A 125 7.79 16.42 0.86
C GLY A 125 7.94 16.68 2.35
N GLY A 126 6.94 16.32 3.14
CA GLY A 126 7.07 16.31 4.60
C GLY A 126 8.11 15.29 5.06
N ALA A 127 8.31 14.19 4.34
CA ALA A 127 9.36 13.22 4.63
C ALA A 127 10.58 13.37 3.71
N LEU A 128 10.39 13.16 2.39
CA LEU A 128 11.47 13.03 1.42
C LEU A 128 11.30 14.05 0.29
N SER A 129 12.38 14.77 -0.04
CA SER A 129 12.46 15.64 -1.23
C SER A 129 13.60 15.19 -2.13
N TYR A 130 13.26 14.74 -3.34
CA TYR A 130 14.20 14.29 -4.37
C TYR A 130 14.43 15.40 -5.39
N ARG A 131 15.68 15.84 -5.54
CA ARG A 131 16.09 16.90 -6.47
C ARG A 131 16.87 16.35 -7.67
N GLY A 132 16.40 15.24 -8.24
CA GLY A 132 16.98 14.60 -9.41
C GLY A 132 17.11 13.09 -9.24
N GLY A 133 18.10 12.51 -9.94
CA GLY A 133 18.59 11.16 -9.68
C GLY A 133 17.66 10.01 -10.01
N VAL A 134 18.10 8.80 -9.65
CA VAL A 134 17.33 7.55 -9.74
C VAL A 134 17.30 6.92 -8.36
N HIS A 135 16.14 6.94 -7.72
CA HIS A 135 15.99 6.55 -6.32
C HIS A 135 15.03 5.39 -6.17
N THR A 136 15.21 4.62 -5.10
CA THR A 136 14.36 3.48 -4.75
C THR A 136 13.95 3.57 -3.28
N VAL A 137 12.69 3.28 -3.01
CA VAL A 137 12.10 3.23 -1.67
C VAL A 137 11.36 1.90 -1.55
N VAL A 138 11.78 1.04 -0.62
CA VAL A 138 11.31 -0.35 -0.54
C VAL A 138 10.93 -0.71 0.90
N GLY A 139 9.74 -1.27 1.11
CA GLY A 139 9.36 -1.79 2.44
C GLY A 139 9.29 -0.73 3.54
N CYS A 140 9.08 0.54 3.17
CA CYS A 140 9.05 1.66 4.12
C CYS A 140 7.62 2.00 4.57
N GLU A 141 7.49 2.65 5.72
CA GLU A 141 6.24 3.25 6.21
C GLU A 141 6.34 4.77 6.19
N PHE A 142 5.33 5.46 5.69
CA PHE A 142 5.18 6.92 5.75
C PHE A 142 3.90 7.22 6.50
N ILE A 143 4.04 7.65 7.75
CA ILE A 143 2.92 7.85 8.67
C ILE A 143 2.86 9.30 9.12
N ASP A 144 1.69 9.92 9.00
CA ASP A 144 1.39 11.26 9.52
C ASP A 144 2.41 12.33 9.03
N ASN A 145 2.86 12.24 7.78
CA ASN A 145 3.72 13.26 7.19
C ASN A 145 2.88 14.37 6.54
N TYR A 146 3.32 15.61 6.71
CA TYR A 146 2.56 16.79 6.37
C TYR A 146 3.37 17.76 5.50
N CYS A 147 2.72 18.26 4.45
CA CYS A 147 3.18 19.40 3.67
C CYS A 147 1.97 20.27 3.30
N THR A 148 2.07 21.60 3.33
CA THR A 148 0.93 22.48 2.98
C THR A 148 0.46 22.29 1.54
N GLU A 149 1.40 22.22 0.59
CA GLU A 149 1.08 22.18 -0.83
C GLU A 149 1.25 20.79 -1.46
N ASN A 150 2.49 20.34 -1.67
CA ASN A 150 2.79 19.20 -2.53
C ASN A 150 3.62 18.15 -1.80
N GLY A 151 3.22 16.88 -1.87
CA GLY A 151 4.02 15.78 -1.30
C GLY A 151 3.94 15.76 0.22
N GLY A 152 2.86 15.26 0.81
CA GLY A 152 2.79 15.12 2.28
C GLY A 152 3.92 14.23 2.80
N ALA A 153 4.17 13.10 2.14
CA ALA A 153 5.35 12.26 2.38
C ALA A 153 6.46 12.50 1.35
N ILE A 154 6.26 12.16 0.08
CA ILE A 154 7.30 12.19 -0.95
C ILE A 154 7.03 13.29 -1.97
N TYR A 155 8.07 14.08 -2.25
CA TYR A 155 8.09 15.07 -3.32
C TYR A 155 9.28 14.85 -4.25
N ILE A 156 9.02 14.98 -5.55
CA ILE A 156 10.04 14.89 -6.60
C ILE A 156 10.08 16.19 -7.38
N LEU A 157 11.20 16.91 -7.25
CA LEU A 157 11.44 18.16 -7.93
C LEU A 157 11.71 17.94 -9.42
N GLU A 158 10.96 18.66 -10.24
CA GLU A 158 10.85 18.45 -11.68
C GLU A 158 12.12 18.69 -12.48
N GLN A 159 12.81 19.80 -12.22
CA GLN A 159 13.85 20.31 -13.12
C GLN A 159 15.08 19.40 -13.19
N ALA A 160 15.15 18.43 -12.29
CA ALA A 160 16.26 17.51 -12.18
C ALA A 160 15.96 16.13 -12.82
N GLY A 161 14.76 15.92 -13.36
CA GLY A 161 14.42 14.72 -14.13
C GLY A 161 14.41 13.42 -13.32
N GLY A 162 14.14 13.52 -12.01
CA GLY A 162 14.21 12.41 -11.07
C GLY A 162 13.28 11.24 -11.40
N VAL A 163 13.78 10.04 -11.15
CA VAL A 163 13.04 8.77 -11.20
C VAL A 163 13.00 8.24 -9.78
N VAL A 164 11.82 7.87 -9.28
CA VAL A 164 11.68 7.24 -7.97
C VAL A 164 10.78 6.02 -8.11
N ASP A 165 11.36 4.85 -7.83
CA ASP A 165 10.61 3.61 -7.73
C ASP A 165 10.25 3.34 -6.27
N VAL A 166 8.96 3.23 -5.98
CA VAL A 166 8.40 3.00 -4.65
C VAL A 166 7.73 1.64 -4.66
N SER A 167 8.14 0.74 -3.78
CA SER A 167 7.57 -0.60 -3.73
C SER A 167 7.35 -1.13 -2.32
N PHE A 168 6.25 -1.87 -2.14
CA PHE A 168 5.92 -2.53 -0.87
C PHE A 168 5.87 -1.57 0.32
N CYS A 169 5.49 -0.32 0.08
CA CYS A 169 5.44 0.72 1.10
C CYS A 169 4.01 0.96 1.59
N THR A 170 3.87 1.44 2.83
CA THR A 170 2.60 1.90 3.38
C THR A 170 2.64 3.41 3.59
N PHE A 171 1.61 4.12 3.10
CA PHE A 171 1.38 5.54 3.30
C PHE A 171 0.08 5.71 4.07
N SER A 172 0.15 6.13 5.33
CA SER A 172 -1.02 6.28 6.21
C SER A 172 -1.09 7.65 6.85
N GLY A 173 -2.26 8.28 6.81
CA GLY A 173 -2.49 9.56 7.52
C GLY A 173 -1.66 10.73 7.01
N ASN A 174 -1.05 10.64 5.83
CA ASN A 174 -0.28 11.75 5.27
C ASN A 174 -1.21 12.82 4.72
N GLU A 175 -0.80 14.08 4.77
CA GLU A 175 -1.61 15.22 4.38
C GLU A 175 -0.84 16.22 3.52
N ALA A 176 -1.45 16.60 2.39
CA ALA A 176 -1.06 17.75 1.59
C ALA A 176 -2.18 18.16 0.64
N SER A 177 -2.19 19.40 0.15
CA SER A 177 -3.17 19.84 -0.86
C SER A 177 -3.15 18.97 -2.12
N SER A 178 -1.96 18.51 -2.54
CA SER A 178 -1.74 17.66 -3.70
C SER A 178 -0.61 16.66 -3.46
N GLY A 179 -0.82 15.40 -3.82
CA GLY A 179 0.13 14.31 -3.59
C GLY A 179 0.43 14.07 -2.11
N SER A 180 -0.57 13.88 -1.25
CA SER A 180 -0.35 13.69 0.19
C SER A 180 0.58 12.51 0.50
N ALA A 181 0.52 11.43 -0.25
CA ALA A 181 1.52 10.36 -0.17
C ALA A 181 2.69 10.63 -1.12
N TYR A 182 2.38 10.95 -2.37
CA TYR A 182 3.38 11.07 -3.43
C TYR A 182 2.98 12.17 -4.41
N PHE A 183 3.87 13.13 -4.59
CA PHE A 183 3.76 14.15 -5.62
C PHE A 183 4.91 14.07 -6.61
N SER A 184 4.57 14.05 -7.90
CA SER A 184 5.53 14.26 -8.97
C SER A 184 4.85 14.82 -10.20
N GLN A 185 5.34 15.91 -10.78
CA GLN A 185 4.74 16.39 -12.04
C GLN A 185 5.01 15.45 -13.23
N TYR A 186 6.10 14.67 -13.22
CA TYR A 186 6.40 13.72 -14.29
C TYR A 186 6.46 12.32 -13.71
N MET A 187 5.50 11.47 -14.08
CA MET A 187 5.62 10.06 -13.72
C MET A 187 6.72 9.42 -14.57
N ARG A 188 7.87 9.17 -13.94
CA ARG A 188 9.02 8.49 -14.56
C ARG A 188 9.48 7.24 -13.81
N GLY A 189 8.95 6.99 -12.63
CA GLY A 189 9.16 5.78 -11.84
C GLY A 189 7.87 4.98 -11.65
N SER A 190 7.98 3.90 -10.89
CA SER A 190 6.89 2.98 -10.57
C SER A 190 6.46 3.07 -9.12
N VAL A 191 5.17 2.88 -8.87
CA VAL A 191 4.58 2.70 -7.55
C VAL A 191 3.94 1.31 -7.55
N ASP A 192 4.48 0.38 -6.76
CA ASP A 192 4.16 -1.04 -6.90
C ASP A 192 3.91 -1.72 -5.55
N GLY A 193 2.82 -2.48 -5.42
CA GLY A 193 2.58 -3.24 -4.18
C GLY A 193 2.37 -2.36 -2.95
N CYS A 194 1.98 -1.10 -3.12
CA CYS A 194 1.89 -0.12 -2.04
C CYS A 194 0.47 0.01 -1.49
N ARG A 195 0.36 0.40 -0.22
CA ARG A 195 -0.91 0.66 0.45
C ARG A 195 -1.02 2.12 0.85
N PHE A 196 -2.12 2.77 0.46
CA PHE A 196 -2.42 4.16 0.77
C PHE A 196 -3.71 4.25 1.58
N GLU A 197 -3.62 4.62 2.85
CA GLU A 197 -4.74 4.64 3.78
C GLU A 197 -4.96 5.98 4.45
N ASN A 198 -6.21 6.42 4.52
CA ASN A 198 -6.60 7.57 5.34
C ASN A 198 -5.77 8.84 5.05
N ASN A 199 -5.20 8.96 3.84
CA ASN A 199 -4.44 10.14 3.44
C ASN A 199 -5.40 11.26 3.03
N ILE A 200 -4.99 12.50 3.25
CA ILE A 200 -5.84 13.68 3.10
C ILE A 200 -5.25 14.64 2.07
N GLY A 201 -6.08 14.98 1.08
CA GLY A 201 -5.69 15.73 -0.11
C GLY A 201 -4.92 14.83 -1.09
N GLY A 202 -5.04 15.11 -2.40
CA GLY A 202 -4.91 14.10 -3.46
C GLY A 202 -3.76 13.13 -3.24
N VAL A 203 -4.02 11.83 -3.09
CA VAL A 203 -3.06 10.87 -2.51
C VAL A 203 -1.82 10.72 -3.36
N ILE A 204 -2.04 10.39 -4.62
CA ILE A 204 -1.04 10.37 -5.66
C ILE A 204 -1.41 11.44 -6.68
N ALA A 205 -0.53 12.43 -6.86
CA ALA A 205 -0.73 13.48 -7.84
C ALA A 205 0.39 13.48 -8.89
N HIS A 206 -0.01 13.17 -10.13
CA HIS A 206 0.85 13.25 -11.30
C HIS A 206 0.27 14.18 -12.36
N LEU A 207 0.93 15.32 -12.56
CA LEU A 207 0.54 16.33 -13.54
C LEU A 207 1.34 16.16 -14.84
N GLY A 208 1.19 15.03 -15.53
CA GLY A 208 2.06 14.79 -16.68
C GLY A 208 1.82 15.76 -17.84
N SER A 209 2.91 16.39 -18.28
CA SER A 209 3.01 16.93 -19.63
C SER A 209 3.62 15.87 -20.57
N SER A 210 3.87 16.21 -21.84
CA SER A 210 4.33 15.31 -22.92
C SER A 210 5.69 14.59 -22.70
N GLY A 211 6.25 14.64 -21.48
CA GLY A 211 7.53 14.05 -21.08
C GLY A 211 7.46 12.87 -20.10
N SER A 212 6.28 12.46 -19.60
CA SER A 212 6.15 11.22 -18.83
C SER A 212 6.41 10.02 -19.75
N ARG A 213 7.22 9.06 -19.30
CA ARG A 213 7.49 7.81 -20.04
C ARG A 213 7.66 6.69 -19.05
N ASN A 214 6.95 5.58 -19.28
CA ASN A 214 7.09 4.33 -18.54
C ASN A 214 6.73 4.44 -17.05
N GLY A 215 5.86 5.39 -16.69
CA GLY A 215 5.33 5.52 -15.34
C GLY A 215 4.27 4.46 -15.06
N SER A 216 4.18 3.96 -13.83
CA SER A 216 3.14 2.99 -13.50
C SER A 216 2.73 2.98 -12.04
N ILE A 217 1.46 2.67 -11.79
CA ILE A 217 0.89 2.37 -10.48
C ILE A 217 0.33 0.95 -10.57
N ARG A 218 0.87 0.02 -9.79
CA ARG A 218 0.55 -1.41 -9.92
C ARG A 218 0.34 -2.08 -8.58
N ARG A 219 -0.61 -3.03 -8.52
CA ARG A 219 -0.79 -3.88 -7.31
C ARG A 219 -0.96 -3.04 -6.03
N CYS A 220 -1.58 -1.88 -6.15
CA CYS A 220 -1.72 -0.92 -5.05
C CYS A 220 -3.14 -0.94 -4.48
N THR A 221 -3.26 -0.65 -3.19
CA THR A 221 -4.55 -0.46 -2.53
C THR A 221 -4.69 0.97 -2.04
N PHE A 222 -5.75 1.66 -2.46
CA PHE A 222 -6.16 2.97 -1.98
C PHE A 222 -7.41 2.80 -1.13
N ALA A 223 -7.28 2.91 0.19
CA ALA A 223 -8.34 2.67 1.15
C ALA A 223 -8.68 3.91 1.98
N ASN A 224 -9.95 4.30 2.02
CA ASN A 224 -10.46 5.32 2.95
C ASN A 224 -9.75 6.68 2.86
N ASN A 225 -9.19 7.03 1.70
CA ASN A 225 -8.53 8.32 1.53
C ASN A 225 -9.57 9.43 1.29
N THR A 226 -9.23 10.64 1.74
CA THR A 226 -10.05 11.84 1.53
C THR A 226 -9.38 12.74 0.50
N GLY A 227 -10.00 12.91 -0.66
CA GLY A 227 -9.45 13.57 -1.84
C GLY A 227 -9.36 12.62 -3.04
N ILE A 228 -8.68 13.06 -4.10
CA ILE A 228 -8.45 12.24 -5.29
C ILE A 228 -7.48 11.11 -4.92
N ALA A 229 -7.87 9.84 -5.12
CA ALA A 229 -6.99 8.71 -4.78
C ALA A 229 -5.80 8.61 -5.75
N ALA A 230 -6.03 8.87 -7.04
CA ALA A 230 -4.93 9.04 -7.99
C ALA A 230 -5.32 10.02 -9.08
N PHE A 231 -4.43 10.96 -9.38
CA PHE A 231 -4.51 11.78 -10.58
C PHE A 231 -3.32 11.42 -11.47
N VAL A 232 -3.61 10.88 -12.64
CA VAL A 232 -2.61 10.47 -13.62
C VAL A 232 -2.89 11.15 -14.94
N GLY A 233 -1.85 11.70 -15.55
CA GLY A 233 -1.91 12.22 -16.90
C GLY A 233 -0.53 12.31 -17.51
N GLY A 234 -0.49 12.55 -18.82
CA GLY A 234 0.75 12.65 -19.60
C GLY A 234 1.49 11.31 -19.78
N GLY A 235 1.94 11.04 -21.00
CA GLY A 235 2.77 9.91 -21.41
C GLY A 235 2.14 8.51 -21.33
N GLU A 236 2.99 7.52 -21.58
CA GLU A 236 2.71 6.09 -21.39
C GLU A 236 2.67 5.76 -19.89
N VAL A 237 1.57 6.10 -19.21
CA VAL A 237 1.31 5.77 -17.81
C VAL A 237 0.33 4.63 -17.71
N ARG A 238 0.59 3.68 -16.80
CA ARG A 238 -0.28 2.52 -16.58
C ARG A 238 -0.77 2.44 -15.15
N VAL A 239 -2.07 2.21 -14.96
CA VAL A 239 -2.69 1.92 -13.66
C VAL A 239 -3.27 0.51 -13.73
N GLU A 240 -2.66 -0.43 -13.01
CA GLU A 240 -2.88 -1.87 -13.26
C GLU A 240 -3.05 -2.62 -11.94
N GLU A 241 -3.99 -3.56 -11.86
CA GLU A 241 -4.10 -4.47 -10.70
C GLU A 241 -4.31 -3.71 -9.37
N CYS A 242 -5.02 -2.58 -9.41
CA CYS A 242 -5.21 -1.70 -8.25
C CYS A 242 -6.62 -1.81 -7.67
N VAL A 243 -6.72 -1.65 -6.35
CA VAL A 243 -7.98 -1.62 -5.61
C VAL A 243 -8.21 -0.25 -5.01
N PHE A 244 -9.34 0.37 -5.33
CA PHE A 244 -9.79 1.63 -4.75
C PHE A 244 -11.05 1.35 -3.93
N VAL A 245 -10.96 1.48 -2.62
CA VAL A 245 -12.02 1.15 -1.68
C VAL A 245 -12.30 2.28 -0.68
N GLY A 246 -13.56 2.65 -0.50
CA GLY A 246 -13.94 3.58 0.58
C GLY A 246 -13.42 5.01 0.43
N ASN A 247 -12.87 5.39 -0.73
CA ASN A 247 -12.30 6.73 -0.91
C ASN A 247 -13.40 7.77 -1.08
N GLN A 248 -13.20 8.96 -0.51
CA GLN A 248 -14.16 10.07 -0.53
C GLN A 248 -13.56 11.28 -1.23
N SER A 249 -14.18 11.75 -2.30
CA SER A 249 -13.65 12.85 -3.11
C SER A 249 -14.74 13.85 -3.51
N ALA A 250 -14.49 15.15 -3.30
CA ALA A 250 -15.33 16.22 -3.87
C ALA A 250 -15.14 16.37 -5.40
N GLN A 251 -14.31 15.52 -6.00
CA GLN A 251 -14.07 15.47 -7.44
C GLN A 251 -14.27 14.04 -7.92
N TRP A 252 -13.21 13.34 -8.28
CA TRP A 252 -13.22 11.96 -8.77
C TRP A 252 -12.29 11.10 -7.92
N THR A 253 -12.47 9.78 -7.97
CA THR A 253 -11.56 8.83 -7.30
C THR A 253 -10.26 8.69 -8.09
N LEU A 254 -10.38 8.38 -9.38
CA LEU A 254 -9.28 8.33 -10.35
C LEU A 254 -9.50 9.38 -11.43
N GLY A 255 -8.55 10.29 -11.55
CA GLY A 255 -8.54 11.31 -12.60
C GLY A 255 -7.54 10.97 -13.68
N LEU A 256 -8.01 10.97 -14.92
CA LEU A 256 -7.21 10.72 -16.12
C LEU A 256 -7.12 12.01 -16.93
N ALA A 257 -5.91 12.50 -17.17
CA ALA A 257 -5.65 13.67 -18.00
C ALA A 257 -4.84 13.31 -19.25
N GLY A 258 -5.28 13.81 -20.41
CA GLY A 258 -4.63 13.58 -21.69
C GLY A 258 -3.53 14.58 -22.06
N GLY A 259 -3.31 14.72 -23.37
CA GLY A 259 -2.37 15.69 -23.95
C GLY A 259 -1.05 15.11 -24.48
N SER A 260 -0.95 13.78 -24.62
CA SER A 260 0.28 13.10 -25.03
C SER A 260 0.04 11.69 -25.53
N GLU A 261 0.88 11.22 -26.45
CA GLU A 261 0.86 9.86 -27.00
C GLU A 261 2.03 9.02 -26.44
N PRO A 262 1.81 7.74 -26.09
CA PRO A 262 0.52 7.02 -26.06
C PRO A 262 -0.36 7.44 -24.86
N PRO A 263 -1.68 7.15 -24.88
CA PRO A 263 -2.59 7.49 -23.80
C PRO A 263 -2.37 6.64 -22.54
N VAL A 264 -2.99 7.06 -21.44
CA VAL A 264 -3.01 6.31 -20.17
C VAL A 264 -3.77 4.99 -20.36
N ALA A 265 -3.20 3.89 -19.86
CA ALA A 265 -3.88 2.60 -19.81
C ALA A 265 -4.31 2.29 -18.37
N VAL A 266 -5.58 1.92 -18.18
CA VAL A 266 -6.09 1.41 -16.91
C VAL A 266 -6.56 -0.02 -17.15
N ARG A 267 -6.03 -0.98 -16.39
CA ARG A 267 -6.42 -2.38 -16.51
C ARG A 267 -6.54 -3.11 -15.18
N ASP A 268 -7.39 -4.12 -15.13
CA ASP A 268 -7.44 -5.06 -14.00
C ASP A 268 -7.67 -4.35 -12.65
N CYS A 269 -8.49 -3.29 -12.61
CA CYS A 269 -8.68 -2.48 -11.41
C CYS A 269 -10.09 -2.66 -10.83
N THR A 270 -10.20 -2.65 -9.50
CA THR A 270 -11.48 -2.71 -8.77
C THR A 270 -11.73 -1.39 -8.04
N PHE A 271 -12.91 -0.80 -8.26
CA PHE A 271 -13.39 0.38 -7.55
C PHE A 271 -14.70 0.03 -6.84
N VAL A 272 -14.68 0.07 -5.51
CA VAL A 272 -15.82 -0.34 -4.69
C VAL A 272 -16.02 0.56 -3.48
N GLN A 273 -17.27 0.89 -3.15
CA GLN A 273 -17.62 1.73 -1.99
C GLN A 273 -16.93 3.11 -1.96
N ASN A 274 -16.54 3.65 -3.11
CA ASN A 274 -16.02 5.02 -3.18
C ASN A 274 -17.18 6.01 -3.29
N SER A 275 -17.00 7.23 -2.81
CA SER A 275 -17.95 8.34 -2.97
C SER A 275 -17.25 9.50 -3.69
N ALA A 276 -17.82 9.94 -4.81
CA ALA A 276 -17.20 10.98 -5.63
C ALA A 276 -18.22 11.86 -6.37
N GLU A 277 -18.19 13.18 -6.16
CA GLU A 277 -19.17 14.11 -6.77
C GLU A 277 -19.08 14.19 -8.32
N ARG A 278 -17.96 13.77 -8.90
CA ARG A 278 -17.67 13.83 -10.34
C ARG A 278 -17.35 12.48 -10.97
N GLY A 279 -17.73 11.39 -10.32
CA GLY A 279 -17.57 10.04 -10.86
C GLY A 279 -16.32 9.34 -10.37
N ILE A 280 -16.30 8.01 -10.51
CA ILE A 280 -15.19 7.18 -10.04
C ILE A 280 -13.98 7.33 -10.94
N ILE A 281 -14.15 7.10 -12.24
CA ILE A 281 -13.12 7.44 -13.24
C ILE A 281 -13.59 8.68 -14.00
N SER A 282 -12.81 9.76 -13.92
CA SER A 282 -13.07 10.98 -14.66
C SER A 282 -11.96 11.26 -15.67
N MET A 283 -12.34 11.63 -16.89
CA MET A 283 -11.42 11.91 -17.98
C MET A 283 -11.45 13.39 -18.39
N SER A 284 -10.28 13.93 -18.70
CA SER A 284 -10.09 15.32 -19.12
C SER A 284 -8.92 15.50 -20.09
N TYR A 285 -8.93 16.60 -20.84
CA TYR A 285 -7.85 17.03 -21.72
C TYR A 285 -7.47 16.03 -22.82
N LEU A 286 -8.46 15.42 -23.50
CA LEU A 286 -8.22 14.44 -24.58
C LEU A 286 -7.51 13.19 -24.07
N ALA A 287 -7.93 12.67 -22.91
CA ALA A 287 -7.28 11.54 -22.25
C ALA A 287 -7.28 10.27 -23.11
N ASN A 288 -8.38 10.01 -23.82
CA ASN A 288 -8.60 8.83 -24.66
C ASN A 288 -7.99 7.52 -24.10
N PRO A 289 -8.21 7.20 -22.81
CA PRO A 289 -7.57 6.04 -22.19
C PRO A 289 -8.17 4.74 -22.73
N THR A 290 -7.38 3.67 -22.66
CA THR A 290 -7.90 2.31 -22.78
C THR A 290 -8.28 1.80 -21.39
N LEU A 291 -9.54 1.41 -21.21
CA LEU A 291 -10.06 0.84 -19.98
C LEU A 291 -10.38 -0.63 -20.21
N GLU A 292 -9.66 -1.54 -19.57
CA GLU A 292 -9.78 -2.98 -19.81
C GLU A 292 -9.92 -3.77 -18.51
N ARG A 293 -10.88 -4.70 -18.43
CA ARG A 293 -11.08 -5.53 -17.22
C ARG A 293 -11.22 -4.69 -15.96
N ILE A 294 -11.99 -3.60 -16.06
CA ILE A 294 -12.27 -2.71 -14.93
C ILE A 294 -13.57 -3.14 -14.27
N LEU A 295 -13.54 -3.25 -12.95
CA LEU A 295 -14.70 -3.48 -12.11
C LEU A 295 -15.03 -2.19 -11.33
N ILE A 296 -16.16 -1.56 -11.62
CA ILE A 296 -16.64 -0.38 -10.87
C ILE A 296 -18.01 -0.72 -10.30
N ALA A 297 -18.06 -1.05 -9.01
CA ALA A 297 -19.29 -1.53 -8.39
C ALA A 297 -19.59 -0.91 -7.03
N PHE A 298 -20.88 -0.70 -6.75
CA PHE A 298 -21.37 -0.24 -5.44
C PHE A 298 -20.72 1.06 -4.96
N ASN A 299 -20.49 2.00 -5.87
CA ASN A 299 -19.97 3.32 -5.53
C ASN A 299 -21.09 4.36 -5.45
N ASP A 300 -20.89 5.37 -4.61
CA ASP A 300 -21.75 6.54 -4.52
C ASP A 300 -21.29 7.64 -5.50
N ALA A 301 -21.42 7.36 -6.80
CA ALA A 301 -21.04 8.25 -7.90
C ALA A 301 -21.50 7.68 -9.26
N TYR A 302 -21.24 8.41 -10.34
CA TYR A 302 -21.19 7.83 -11.70
C TYR A 302 -19.98 6.90 -11.83
N ALA A 303 -20.12 5.76 -12.50
CA ALA A 303 -18.98 4.88 -12.73
C ALA A 303 -17.87 5.57 -13.58
N VAL A 304 -18.27 6.17 -14.69
CA VAL A 304 -17.37 6.86 -15.62
C VAL A 304 -17.95 8.22 -16.02
N ARG A 305 -17.13 9.27 -15.97
CA ARG A 305 -17.51 10.64 -16.37
C ARG A 305 -16.50 11.26 -17.33
N TYR A 306 -17.02 12.06 -18.26
CA TYR A 306 -16.26 12.76 -19.28
C TYR A 306 -16.36 14.27 -19.05
N ALA A 307 -15.23 14.98 -19.14
CA ALA A 307 -15.22 16.44 -19.09
C ALA A 307 -15.98 17.03 -20.30
N PRO A 308 -16.56 18.24 -20.17
CA PRO A 308 -17.13 18.95 -21.31
C PRO A 308 -16.02 19.17 -22.35
N ASN A 309 -16.28 18.81 -23.61
CA ASN A 309 -15.37 18.90 -24.76
C ASN A 309 -14.38 17.74 -24.97
N GLU A 310 -14.55 16.59 -24.31
CA GLU A 310 -13.90 15.35 -24.76
C GLU A 310 -14.52 14.93 -26.11
N PRO A 311 -13.74 14.89 -27.22
CA PRO A 311 -14.28 14.67 -28.56
C PRO A 311 -14.65 13.21 -28.80
N GLU A 312 -14.01 12.28 -28.09
CA GLU A 312 -14.20 10.83 -28.25
C GLU A 312 -14.29 10.16 -26.88
N PRO A 313 -15.19 9.18 -26.68
CA PRO A 313 -15.25 8.43 -25.44
C PRO A 313 -14.10 7.42 -25.32
N ALA A 314 -13.63 7.22 -24.09
CA ALA A 314 -12.86 6.03 -23.76
C ALA A 314 -13.61 4.76 -24.16
N ILE A 315 -12.85 3.81 -24.67
CA ILE A 315 -13.36 2.49 -25.04
C ILE A 315 -13.13 1.57 -23.85
N LEU A 316 -14.22 0.98 -23.37
CA LEU A 316 -14.21 -0.05 -22.35
C LEU A 316 -14.18 -1.42 -23.02
N HIS A 317 -13.34 -2.31 -22.49
CA HIS A 317 -13.29 -3.72 -22.87
C HIS A 317 -13.43 -4.58 -21.63
N CYS A 318 -14.23 -5.65 -21.74
CA CYS A 318 -14.33 -6.65 -20.68
C CYS A 318 -14.58 -6.06 -19.28
N SER A 319 -15.38 -5.00 -19.19
CA SER A 319 -15.56 -4.24 -17.95
C SER A 319 -16.97 -4.41 -17.38
N ASP A 320 -17.05 -4.36 -16.05
CA ASP A 320 -18.30 -4.49 -15.30
C ASP A 320 -18.55 -3.21 -14.51
N LEU A 321 -19.62 -2.50 -14.89
CA LEU A 321 -20.10 -1.34 -14.16
C LEU A 321 -21.46 -1.71 -13.56
N HIS A 322 -21.55 -1.76 -12.23
CA HIS A 322 -22.74 -2.29 -11.56
C HIS A 322 -23.07 -1.63 -10.22
N GLY A 323 -24.31 -1.17 -10.05
CA GLY A 323 -24.83 -0.72 -8.75
C GLY A 323 -24.21 0.60 -8.26
N ASN A 324 -23.74 1.45 -9.17
CA ASN A 324 -23.26 2.80 -8.85
C ASN A 324 -24.45 3.78 -8.80
N THR A 325 -24.54 4.62 -7.76
CA THR A 325 -25.76 5.36 -7.41
C THR A 325 -26.23 6.35 -8.49
N ASP A 326 -25.31 7.04 -9.16
CA ASP A 326 -25.67 8.01 -10.21
C ASP A 326 -25.74 7.38 -11.61
N GLY A 327 -25.17 6.19 -11.78
CA GLY A 327 -25.33 5.37 -12.98
C GLY A 327 -24.08 4.61 -13.39
N ASP A 328 -24.33 3.40 -13.89
CA ASP A 328 -23.32 2.46 -14.38
C ASP A 328 -22.85 2.81 -15.80
N TRP A 329 -23.75 2.61 -16.76
CA TRP A 329 -23.49 2.81 -18.19
C TRP A 329 -24.25 4.05 -18.67
N THR A 330 -23.67 5.23 -18.43
CA THR A 330 -24.30 6.52 -18.76
C THR A 330 -23.45 7.36 -19.70
N GLY A 331 -24.08 8.37 -20.31
CA GLY A 331 -23.42 9.26 -21.25
C GLY A 331 -22.76 8.47 -22.40
N PRO A 332 -21.53 8.81 -22.80
CA PRO A 332 -20.82 8.09 -23.86
C PRO A 332 -20.47 6.61 -23.57
N ALA A 333 -20.53 6.17 -22.31
CA ALA A 333 -20.36 4.76 -21.98
C ALA A 333 -21.64 3.95 -22.26
N ALA A 334 -22.82 4.58 -22.28
CA ALA A 334 -24.11 3.90 -22.39
C ALA A 334 -24.21 2.95 -23.60
N ASP A 335 -23.72 3.39 -24.75
CA ASP A 335 -23.76 2.60 -25.99
C ASP A 335 -22.79 1.40 -25.97
N GLN A 336 -21.85 1.33 -25.01
CA GLN A 336 -20.85 0.26 -24.93
C GLN A 336 -21.31 -0.96 -24.12
N LEU A 337 -22.46 -0.87 -23.43
CA LEU A 337 -23.04 -1.99 -22.69
C LEU A 337 -23.40 -3.15 -23.63
N GLY A 338 -22.92 -4.36 -23.33
CA GLY A 338 -23.11 -5.55 -24.17
C GLY A 338 -22.22 -5.57 -25.41
N GLN A 339 -21.27 -4.65 -25.54
CA GLN A 339 -20.24 -4.64 -26.58
C GLN A 339 -18.88 -4.95 -25.97
N PHE A 340 -17.97 -5.52 -26.76
CA PHE A 340 -16.57 -5.75 -26.33
C PHE A 340 -16.40 -6.53 -25.01
N GLY A 341 -17.36 -7.41 -24.67
CA GLY A 341 -17.38 -8.14 -23.41
C GLY A 341 -17.74 -7.28 -22.19
N ASN A 342 -18.32 -6.09 -22.39
CA ASN A 342 -18.78 -5.24 -21.30
C ASN A 342 -20.15 -5.67 -20.81
N PHE A 343 -20.35 -5.67 -19.49
CA PHE A 343 -21.60 -6.07 -18.87
C PHE A 343 -21.93 -5.25 -17.62
N SER A 344 -23.10 -5.52 -17.04
CA SER A 344 -23.50 -5.01 -15.74
C SER A 344 -24.12 -6.16 -14.96
N ALA A 345 -23.39 -6.69 -13.99
CA ALA A 345 -23.88 -7.75 -13.12
C ALA A 345 -23.32 -7.59 -11.70
N ASP A 346 -24.01 -8.13 -10.71
CA ASP A 346 -23.46 -8.15 -9.35
C ASP A 346 -22.13 -8.92 -9.38
N PRO A 347 -21.00 -8.31 -8.94
CA PRO A 347 -19.70 -8.97 -8.95
C PRO A 347 -19.61 -10.17 -8.01
N ILE A 348 -20.55 -10.32 -7.06
CA ILE A 348 -20.57 -11.40 -6.06
C ILE A 348 -19.25 -11.44 -5.28
N PHE A 349 -19.00 -10.39 -4.49
CA PHE A 349 -17.88 -10.37 -3.55
C PHE A 349 -18.12 -11.33 -2.38
N CYS A 350 -17.04 -11.86 -1.79
CA CYS A 350 -17.13 -12.84 -0.71
C CYS A 350 -17.79 -12.33 0.57
N ALA A 351 -17.42 -11.14 1.03
CA ALA A 351 -18.01 -10.49 2.20
C ALA A 351 -17.82 -8.97 2.13
N PRO A 352 -18.54 -8.27 1.26
CA PRO A 352 -18.36 -6.83 1.04
C PRO A 352 -18.71 -5.98 2.29
N ASP A 353 -19.61 -6.46 3.14
CA ASP A 353 -19.96 -5.81 4.43
C ASP A 353 -18.77 -5.84 5.43
N ASP A 354 -17.87 -6.81 5.30
CA ASP A 354 -16.66 -6.96 6.11
C ASP A 354 -15.40 -6.37 5.42
N GLY A 355 -15.58 -5.70 4.28
CA GLY A 355 -14.48 -5.14 3.48
C GLY A 355 -13.68 -6.18 2.68
N ILE A 356 -14.22 -7.39 2.47
CA ILE A 356 -13.57 -8.45 1.68
C ILE A 356 -14.11 -8.43 0.26
N PHE A 357 -13.31 -7.89 -0.66
CA PHE A 357 -13.64 -7.69 -2.08
C PHE A 357 -13.00 -8.70 -3.02
N THR A 358 -12.53 -9.84 -2.50
CA THR A 358 -12.25 -11.00 -3.33
C THR A 358 -13.54 -11.56 -3.92
N LEU A 359 -13.43 -12.19 -5.08
CA LEU A 359 -14.58 -12.69 -5.83
C LEU A 359 -15.05 -14.06 -5.32
N ASP A 360 -16.34 -14.30 -5.34
CA ASP A 360 -16.91 -15.64 -5.22
C ASP A 360 -16.62 -16.46 -6.49
N ALA A 361 -16.47 -17.78 -6.36
CA ALA A 361 -16.21 -18.66 -7.50
C ALA A 361 -17.34 -18.68 -8.56
N SER A 362 -18.52 -18.15 -8.24
CA SER A 362 -19.67 -17.97 -9.14
C SER A 362 -19.77 -16.57 -9.74
N SER A 363 -18.86 -15.66 -9.37
CA SER A 363 -18.83 -14.28 -9.85
C SER A 363 -18.82 -14.21 -11.38
N PRO A 364 -19.65 -13.35 -12.00
CA PRO A 364 -19.63 -13.11 -13.45
C PRO A 364 -18.35 -12.43 -13.92
N CYS A 365 -17.57 -11.85 -13.01
CA CYS A 365 -16.27 -11.25 -13.30
C CYS A 365 -15.18 -12.29 -13.58
N LEU A 366 -15.44 -13.57 -13.34
CA LEU A 366 -14.52 -14.66 -13.71
C LEU A 366 -14.70 -15.07 -15.18
N PRO A 367 -13.61 -15.37 -15.91
CA PRO A 367 -13.68 -15.75 -17.32
C PRO A 367 -14.71 -16.84 -17.63
N GLN A 368 -14.79 -17.87 -16.79
CA GLN A 368 -15.69 -19.01 -16.99
C GLN A 368 -17.18 -18.70 -16.77
N ASN A 369 -17.49 -17.61 -16.07
CA ASN A 369 -18.86 -17.25 -15.67
C ASN A 369 -19.38 -16.01 -16.41
N HIS A 370 -18.58 -15.46 -17.34
CA HIS A 370 -18.91 -14.23 -18.05
C HIS A 370 -20.31 -14.30 -18.71
N PRO A 371 -21.17 -13.26 -18.59
CA PRO A 371 -22.55 -13.29 -19.07
C PRO A 371 -22.73 -13.58 -20.56
N ASP A 372 -21.83 -13.07 -21.42
CA ASP A 372 -21.87 -13.31 -22.86
C ASP A 372 -21.31 -14.70 -23.28
N GLY A 373 -20.86 -15.48 -22.32
CA GLY A 373 -20.29 -16.81 -22.51
C GLY A 373 -18.88 -16.93 -21.95
N ALA A 374 -18.54 -18.14 -21.51
CA ALA A 374 -17.24 -18.45 -20.93
C ALA A 374 -16.08 -18.06 -21.86
N TRP A 375 -15.05 -17.44 -21.30
CA TRP A 375 -13.82 -17.01 -21.98
C TRP A 375 -14.02 -15.91 -23.02
N THR A 376 -15.11 -15.13 -22.91
CA THR A 376 -15.28 -13.90 -23.69
C THR A 376 -14.14 -12.91 -23.40
N CYS A 377 -13.68 -12.89 -22.14
CA CYS A 377 -12.58 -12.05 -21.67
C CYS A 377 -11.38 -12.91 -21.27
N ASP A 378 -10.18 -12.48 -21.67
CA ASP A 378 -8.91 -13.14 -21.36
C ASP A 378 -8.38 -12.71 -19.99
N GLY A 379 -9.17 -12.95 -18.94
CA GLY A 379 -8.80 -12.60 -17.57
C GLY A 379 -9.98 -12.24 -16.67
N ILE A 380 -9.69 -12.11 -15.38
CA ILE A 380 -10.65 -11.65 -14.38
C ILE A 380 -10.96 -10.17 -14.63
N VAL A 381 -12.23 -9.79 -14.51
CA VAL A 381 -12.65 -8.39 -14.50
C VAL A 381 -12.44 -7.85 -13.09
N GLY A 382 -11.57 -6.86 -12.93
CA GLY A 382 -11.13 -6.34 -11.63
C GLY A 382 -9.77 -6.86 -11.17
N ALA A 383 -9.34 -6.40 -10.00
CA ALA A 383 -8.01 -6.66 -9.45
C ALA A 383 -7.91 -7.92 -8.58
N GLU A 384 -9.03 -8.35 -7.98
CA GLU A 384 -9.03 -9.34 -6.92
C GLU A 384 -9.35 -10.75 -7.44
N PRO A 385 -8.64 -11.79 -6.97
CA PRO A 385 -8.90 -13.17 -7.36
C PRO A 385 -10.11 -13.76 -6.64
N VAL A 386 -10.40 -15.04 -6.91
CA VAL A 386 -11.38 -15.80 -6.15
C VAL A 386 -10.92 -15.98 -4.71
N GLY A 387 -11.75 -15.58 -3.75
CA GLY A 387 -11.49 -15.70 -2.31
C GLY A 387 -12.39 -16.68 -1.58
N CYS A 388 -13.51 -17.09 -2.19
CA CYS A 388 -14.50 -17.97 -1.57
C CYS A 388 -15.17 -18.91 -2.59
N PRO A 389 -15.56 -20.12 -2.17
CA PRO A 389 -16.21 -21.10 -3.04
C PRO A 389 -17.67 -20.71 -3.34
N THR A 390 -18.21 -21.22 -4.46
CA THR A 390 -19.57 -20.91 -4.94
C THR A 390 -20.61 -21.00 -3.82
N THR A 391 -21.25 -19.88 -3.52
CA THR A 391 -22.44 -19.82 -2.66
C THR A 391 -23.60 -20.62 -3.26
N GLY A 392 -23.63 -21.93 -3.01
CA GLY A 392 -24.76 -22.81 -3.27
C GLY A 392 -25.62 -22.98 -2.01
N LEU A 393 -26.70 -22.20 -1.90
CA LEU A 393 -27.86 -22.38 -1.01
C LEU A 393 -27.62 -23.03 0.37
N GLU A 394 -27.29 -22.20 1.35
CA GLU A 394 -28.15 -22.03 2.53
C GLU A 394 -27.90 -20.61 3.04
N GLN A 395 -28.92 -19.73 2.92
CA GLN A 395 -28.94 -18.51 3.72
C GLN A 395 -28.99 -18.96 5.18
N THR A 396 -27.82 -19.10 5.79
CA THR A 396 -27.72 -19.10 7.23
C THR A 396 -28.16 -17.70 7.68
N PRO A 397 -29.12 -17.59 8.62
CA PRO A 397 -29.62 -16.30 9.04
C PRO A 397 -28.45 -15.48 9.57
N ARG A 398 -28.42 -14.23 9.10
CA ARG A 398 -27.52 -13.16 9.52
C ARG A 398 -27.13 -13.34 10.98
N LEU A 399 -25.86 -13.60 11.18
CA LEU A 399 -25.28 -13.75 12.49
C LEU A 399 -24.73 -12.37 12.83
N GLU A 400 -25.62 -11.52 13.36
CA GLU A 400 -25.18 -10.27 13.99
C GLU A 400 -24.00 -10.62 14.91
N SER A 401 -22.92 -9.86 14.76
CA SER A 401 -21.73 -10.00 15.58
C SER A 401 -22.17 -10.06 17.05
N PRO A 402 -21.79 -11.07 17.84
CA PRO A 402 -22.12 -11.06 19.24
C PRO A 402 -21.57 -9.76 19.82
N SER A 403 -22.49 -9.00 20.43
CA SER A 403 -22.16 -7.84 21.22
C SER A 403 -21.03 -8.26 22.18
N ALA A 404 -19.90 -7.56 22.18
CA ALA A 404 -18.82 -7.68 23.17
C ALA A 404 -18.36 -9.11 23.63
N PHE A 405 -17.39 -9.70 22.92
CA PHE A 405 -16.44 -10.68 23.50
C PHE A 405 -15.24 -9.95 24.12
N SER A 406 -14.94 -10.21 25.40
CA SER A 406 -13.85 -9.53 26.12
C SER A 406 -13.02 -10.47 27.00
N LEU A 407 -11.76 -10.08 27.24
CA LEU A 407 -10.88 -10.72 28.21
C LEU A 407 -11.05 -10.05 29.57
N GLY A 408 -11.17 -10.86 30.63
CA GLY A 408 -11.20 -10.39 32.01
C GLY A 408 -9.79 -10.38 32.63
N GLY A 409 -9.44 -9.30 33.32
CA GLY A 409 -8.16 -9.18 34.03
C GLY A 409 -6.98 -8.74 33.16
N PRO A 410 -5.75 -8.76 33.69
CA PRO A 410 -4.56 -8.24 33.01
C PRO A 410 -4.11 -9.16 31.87
N ASN A 411 -3.71 -8.54 30.76
CA ASN A 411 -3.07 -9.19 29.62
C ASN A 411 -1.77 -8.40 29.32
N PRO A 412 -0.56 -8.94 29.60
CA PRO A 412 -0.22 -10.35 29.85
C PRO A 412 -0.79 -10.95 31.15
N THR A 413 -1.17 -12.23 31.10
CA THR A 413 -1.75 -12.98 32.23
C THR A 413 -0.80 -14.08 32.74
N ARG A 414 -0.77 -14.25 34.06
CA ARG A 414 -0.30 -15.51 34.70
C ARG A 414 -1.57 -16.30 35.03
N LEU A 415 -1.77 -17.44 34.38
CA LEU A 415 -2.98 -18.29 34.43
C LEU A 415 -3.72 -18.25 35.78
N PRO A 416 -5.06 -18.13 35.79
CA PRO A 416 -5.98 -18.49 34.70
C PRO A 416 -6.33 -17.35 33.71
N ILE A 417 -6.82 -17.71 32.52
CA ILE A 417 -7.46 -16.80 31.54
C ILE A 417 -8.90 -16.57 31.99
N ARG A 418 -9.35 -15.32 32.07
CA ARG A 418 -10.77 -14.98 32.29
C ARG A 418 -11.37 -14.39 31.03
N TYR A 419 -12.64 -14.68 30.78
CA TYR A 419 -13.36 -14.23 29.59
C TYR A 419 -14.81 -13.91 29.93
N SER A 420 -15.40 -12.99 29.14
CA SER A 420 -16.83 -12.71 29.13
C SER A 420 -17.35 -12.74 27.70
N ILE A 421 -18.50 -13.40 27.50
CA ILE A 421 -19.22 -13.50 26.24
C ILE A 421 -20.63 -12.95 26.50
N GLN A 422 -21.02 -11.85 25.86
CA GLN A 422 -22.42 -11.41 25.88
C GLN A 422 -23.19 -12.14 24.78
N ASN A 423 -24.37 -12.65 25.13
CA ASN A 423 -25.24 -13.41 24.24
C ASN A 423 -26.65 -12.80 24.21
N ASP A 424 -27.17 -12.50 23.03
CA ASP A 424 -28.49 -11.89 22.83
C ASP A 424 -29.67 -12.88 22.86
N GLY A 425 -29.39 -14.18 22.99
CA GLY A 425 -30.41 -15.19 23.24
C GLY A 425 -30.80 -16.06 22.05
N SER A 426 -30.04 -16.04 20.96
CA SER A 426 -30.35 -16.81 19.75
C SER A 426 -29.33 -17.90 19.38
N ILE A 427 -28.45 -18.31 20.32
CA ILE A 427 -27.25 -19.08 19.98
C ILE A 427 -27.25 -20.51 20.56
N THR A 428 -27.42 -21.48 19.67
CA THR A 428 -27.12 -22.90 19.92
C THR A 428 -25.86 -23.28 19.16
N ASP A 429 -24.82 -23.75 19.85
CA ASP A 429 -23.49 -24.17 19.33
C ASP A 429 -22.39 -23.09 19.34
N VAL A 430 -21.95 -22.71 20.55
CA VAL A 430 -20.78 -21.85 20.81
C VAL A 430 -19.59 -22.69 21.24
N GLU A 431 -18.43 -22.46 20.65
CA GLU A 431 -17.15 -22.97 21.13
C GLU A 431 -16.22 -21.81 21.46
N LEU A 432 -15.51 -21.86 22.58
CA LEU A 432 -14.43 -20.94 22.89
C LEU A 432 -13.13 -21.74 22.88
N GLN A 433 -12.21 -21.41 21.99
CA GLN A 433 -11.01 -22.20 21.71
C GLN A 433 -9.74 -21.36 21.81
N LEU A 434 -8.66 -21.97 22.31
CA LEU A 434 -7.36 -21.34 22.46
C LEU A 434 -6.38 -21.93 21.45
N PHE A 435 -5.80 -21.09 20.60
CA PHE A 435 -4.82 -21.44 19.59
C PHE A 435 -3.46 -20.81 19.93
N ASP A 436 -2.36 -21.45 19.51
CA ASP A 436 -1.06 -20.77 19.50
C ASP A 436 -0.87 -19.90 18.25
N ALA A 437 0.21 -19.14 18.20
CA ALA A 437 0.54 -18.28 17.04
C ALA A 437 0.75 -19.03 15.72
N ALA A 438 0.93 -20.36 15.75
CA ALA A 438 1.01 -21.20 14.56
C ALA A 438 -0.36 -21.78 14.15
N GLY A 439 -1.45 -21.38 14.81
CA GLY A 439 -2.81 -21.84 14.52
C GLY A 439 -3.13 -23.23 15.07
N ARG A 440 -2.30 -23.80 15.95
CA ARG A 440 -2.58 -25.12 16.57
C ARG A 440 -3.52 -24.95 17.75
N LEU A 441 -4.60 -25.74 17.77
CA LEU A 441 -5.56 -25.77 18.89
C LEU A 441 -4.91 -26.36 20.14
N HIS A 442 -4.85 -25.58 21.23
CA HIS A 442 -4.37 -26.01 22.55
C HIS A 442 -5.50 -26.48 23.45
N ALA A 443 -6.63 -25.77 23.47
CA ALA A 443 -7.75 -26.11 24.36
C ALA A 443 -9.10 -25.60 23.86
N THR A 444 -10.18 -26.29 24.20
CA THR A 444 -11.55 -25.77 24.12
C THR A 444 -11.99 -25.38 25.53
N LEU A 445 -12.12 -24.09 25.79
CA LEU A 445 -12.47 -23.48 27.07
C LEU A 445 -13.97 -23.60 27.39
N TRP A 446 -14.80 -23.61 26.35
CA TRP A 446 -16.25 -23.76 26.44
C TRP A 446 -16.79 -24.41 25.17
N ARG A 447 -17.81 -25.27 25.30
CA ARG A 447 -18.60 -25.79 24.18
C ARG A 447 -20.04 -26.02 24.65
N GLY A 448 -21.00 -25.40 23.97
CA GLY A 448 -22.41 -25.65 24.24
C GLY A 448 -23.34 -24.52 23.80
N ALA A 449 -24.63 -24.66 24.13
CA ALA A 449 -25.59 -23.58 23.99
C ALA A 449 -25.38 -22.55 25.11
N CYS A 450 -25.44 -21.26 24.77
CA CYS A 450 -25.43 -20.18 25.74
C CYS A 450 -26.86 -19.64 25.88
N ASN A 451 -27.32 -19.44 27.12
CA ASN A 451 -28.58 -18.73 27.36
C ASN A 451 -28.40 -17.21 27.12
N PRO A 452 -29.47 -16.47 26.80
CA PRO A 452 -29.42 -15.01 26.74
C PRO A 452 -28.82 -14.40 28.03
N GLY A 453 -27.89 -13.46 27.90
CA GLY A 453 -27.17 -12.81 29.00
C GLY A 453 -25.64 -12.89 28.88
N GLU A 454 -24.94 -12.46 29.94
CA GLU A 454 -23.47 -12.53 30.04
C GLU A 454 -23.02 -13.90 30.55
N LEU A 455 -22.16 -14.58 29.78
CA LEU A 455 -21.43 -15.76 30.22
C LEU A 455 -20.00 -15.36 30.59
N GLU A 456 -19.69 -15.40 31.88
CA GLU A 456 -18.32 -15.26 32.37
C GLU A 456 -17.69 -16.62 32.67
N GLY A 457 -16.40 -16.76 32.36
CA GLY A 457 -15.66 -17.99 32.62
C GLY A 457 -14.21 -17.73 32.98
N THR A 458 -13.61 -18.74 33.62
CA THR A 458 -12.20 -18.76 33.97
C THR A 458 -11.63 -20.12 33.62
N TRP A 459 -10.50 -20.14 32.92
CA TRP A 459 -9.85 -21.37 32.48
C TRP A 459 -8.37 -21.41 32.84
N ALA A 460 -7.90 -22.56 33.31
CA ALA A 460 -6.50 -22.88 33.47
C ALA A 460 -6.23 -24.29 32.93
N PRO A 461 -5.05 -24.55 32.35
CA PRO A 461 -4.66 -25.88 31.96
C PRO A 461 -4.49 -26.80 33.18
N GLU A 462 -4.71 -28.10 32.97
CA GLU A 462 -4.42 -29.12 33.99
C GLU A 462 -2.93 -29.18 34.30
N LYS A 463 -2.56 -29.66 35.50
CA LYS A 463 -1.17 -29.61 36.04
C LYS A 463 -0.10 -30.24 35.13
N GLU A 464 -0.48 -31.12 34.22
CA GLU A 464 0.42 -31.84 33.30
C GLU A 464 0.47 -31.21 31.88
N GLN A 465 -0.34 -30.18 31.61
CA GLN A 465 -0.40 -29.44 30.33
C GLN A 465 -0.02 -27.96 30.49
N SER A 466 1.14 -27.66 31.07
CA SER A 466 1.56 -26.27 31.23
C SER A 466 1.64 -25.55 29.87
N LEU A 467 0.88 -24.46 29.70
CA LEU A 467 1.02 -23.59 28.54
C LEU A 467 2.37 -22.84 28.62
N PRO A 468 3.27 -22.97 27.64
CA PRO A 468 4.52 -22.21 27.63
C PRO A 468 4.26 -20.71 27.53
N THR A 469 5.22 -19.90 27.97
CA THR A 469 5.20 -18.45 27.76
C THR A 469 5.10 -18.17 26.27
N GLY A 470 4.14 -17.34 25.87
CA GLY A 470 3.93 -17.06 24.46
C GLY A 470 2.64 -16.32 24.17
N ILE A 471 2.42 -16.05 22.88
CA ILE A 471 1.21 -15.44 22.36
C ILE A 471 0.25 -16.55 21.94
N TYR A 472 -0.99 -16.42 22.42
CA TYR A 472 -2.11 -17.28 22.10
C TYR A 472 -3.28 -16.44 21.58
N TYR A 473 -4.17 -17.08 20.85
CA TYR A 473 -5.40 -16.48 20.33
C TYR A 473 -6.59 -17.22 20.90
N LEU A 474 -7.47 -16.48 21.57
CA LEU A 474 -8.73 -17.00 22.08
C LEU A 474 -9.83 -16.69 21.07
N GLU A 475 -10.32 -17.72 20.39
CA GLU A 475 -11.33 -17.64 19.35
C GLU A 475 -12.68 -18.11 19.88
N LEU A 476 -13.66 -17.21 19.84
CA LEU A 476 -15.06 -17.56 19.96
C LEU A 476 -15.53 -18.04 18.59
N ARG A 477 -16.03 -19.27 18.51
CA ARG A 477 -16.54 -19.89 17.30
C ARG A 477 -18.02 -20.22 17.45
N ARG A 478 -18.77 -20.12 16.36
CA ARG A 478 -20.18 -20.51 16.30
C ARG A 478 -20.38 -21.42 15.09
N SER A 479 -20.92 -22.61 15.32
CA SER A 479 -21.15 -23.60 14.25
C SER A 479 -19.91 -23.84 13.37
N GLY A 480 -18.72 -23.85 13.98
CA GLY A 480 -17.43 -24.05 13.31
C GLY A 480 -16.71 -22.79 12.80
N ASN A 481 -17.41 -21.65 12.65
CA ASN A 481 -16.83 -20.39 12.13
C ASN A 481 -16.33 -19.49 13.27
N VAL A 482 -15.24 -18.73 13.04
CA VAL A 482 -14.70 -17.78 14.03
C VAL A 482 -15.61 -16.55 14.09
N ALA A 483 -16.27 -16.34 15.22
CA ALA A 483 -17.14 -15.19 15.49
C ALA A 483 -16.38 -14.01 16.10
N ALA A 484 -15.33 -14.26 16.90
CA ALA A 484 -14.44 -13.23 17.43
C ALA A 484 -13.09 -13.82 17.86
N SER A 485 -12.01 -13.03 17.82
CA SER A 485 -10.69 -13.46 18.31
C SER A 485 -10.06 -12.41 19.23
N ARG A 486 -9.32 -12.85 20.25
CA ARG A 486 -8.58 -11.99 21.20
C ARG A 486 -7.19 -12.55 21.47
N LYS A 487 -6.17 -11.69 21.35
CA LYS A 487 -4.79 -12.02 21.71
C LYS A 487 -4.64 -12.15 23.23
N VAL A 488 -4.05 -13.25 23.70
CA VAL A 488 -3.70 -13.49 25.10
C VAL A 488 -2.20 -13.76 25.20
N VAL A 489 -1.49 -12.97 25.99
CA VAL A 489 -0.08 -13.20 26.30
C VAL A 489 -0.01 -13.97 27.61
N VAL A 490 0.43 -15.23 27.56
CA VAL A 490 0.59 -16.08 28.75
C VAL A 490 2.03 -16.00 29.22
N LEU A 491 2.23 -15.75 30.51
CA LEU A 491 3.53 -15.83 31.18
C LEU A 491 3.58 -17.11 32.02
N SER A 492 4.62 -17.93 31.83
CA SER A 492 4.89 -19.09 32.68
C SER A 492 5.04 -18.67 34.13
N ARG A 493 4.64 -19.55 35.05
CA ARG A 493 4.74 -19.28 36.50
C ARG A 493 6.18 -19.11 36.95
#